data_AF-A0A0K2GXY3-F1
#
_entry.id   AF-A0A0K2GXY3-F1
#
_cell.length_a   1.000
_cell.length_b   1.000
_cell.length_c   1.000
_cell.angle_alpha   90.00
_cell.angle_beta   90.00
_cell.angle_gamma   90.00
#
_symmetry.space_group_name_H-M   'P 1'
#
loop_
_entity.id
_entity.type
_entity.pdbx_description
1 polymer ?
#
loop_
_entity_poly.entity_id
_entity_poly.type
_entity_poly.pdbx_seq_one_letter_code
_entity_poly.pdbx_strand_id
1 'polypeptide(L)'
;MCHVFGVTLGGATGAPQSAAASSMRVMSANANNPSSLTPKPSLDDILSRAHVVALPMAVKFRGVTTREALLIDGPAGWGEFAPFLEYDARESATWLRSAIECAYFGLPTPLRDSVEVNATIPSVSPGEVRNVVKRYPGCRTFKVKVAERGQLLADDISRVHAVRVAVRDLYGIEPVIRVDANRGWSVAEAIRAAHELGELEYMEQPVASVAELRQVRDAVGDFCRVAADESIRRADDPYLVVREKAADVGVMKVAPLGGPRRLLRLAGELSLDVTVASALDTGVGIAAGLYTAAALPATATQPMPAAAGLATSSLFVEDVIEPRPLVDGRLPVANPVPDPARLAELAASHERRDWWFERVRQCYPFL
;
A
#
# COMPACT_ATOMS: atom_id res chain seq x y z
N MET A 1 21.21 -34.99 -65.77
CA MET A 1 21.41 -33.87 -66.72
C MET A 1 21.69 -32.64 -65.87
N CYS A 2 22.93 -32.36 -65.45
CA CYS A 2 23.98 -31.68 -66.21
C CYS A 2 23.46 -30.51 -67.04
N HIS A 3 23.60 -29.28 -66.52
CA HIS A 3 24.24 -28.20 -67.26
C HIS A 3 24.90 -27.20 -66.29
N VAL A 4 26.16 -26.91 -66.60
CA VAL A 4 27.07 -25.95 -65.99
C VAL A 4 27.38 -24.88 -67.05
N PHE A 5 27.88 -23.72 -66.57
CA PHE A 5 28.55 -22.60 -67.26
C PHE A 5 27.65 -21.42 -67.67
N GLY A 6 28.03 -20.15 -67.46
CA GLY A 6 29.37 -19.63 -67.16
C GLY A 6 29.37 -18.22 -66.55
N VAL A 7 30.54 -17.92 -66.00
CA VAL A 7 30.96 -16.70 -65.29
C VAL A 7 31.50 -15.67 -66.29
N THR A 8 31.31 -14.38 -66.01
CA THR A 8 32.28 -13.34 -66.40
C THR A 8 32.44 -12.32 -65.27
N LEU A 9 33.71 -12.05 -64.95
CA LEU A 9 34.24 -11.16 -63.91
C LEU A 9 34.67 -9.82 -64.51
N GLY A 10 34.63 -8.76 -63.70
CA GLY A 10 35.34 -7.49 -63.91
C GLY A 10 34.46 -6.31 -63.48
N GLY A 11 34.84 -5.39 -62.59
CA GLY A 11 36.07 -5.14 -61.85
C GLY A 11 35.76 -4.14 -60.73
N ALA A 12 36.67 -4.05 -59.77
CA ALA A 12 36.55 -3.33 -58.51
C ALA A 12 36.28 -1.82 -58.64
N THR A 13 35.59 -1.22 -57.67
CA THR A 13 36.17 -0.33 -56.63
C THR A 13 35.07 0.42 -55.87
N GLY A 14 35.22 0.57 -54.55
CA GLY A 14 34.51 1.60 -53.78
C GLY A 14 33.51 1.10 -52.72
N ALA A 15 34.02 0.70 -51.56
CA ALA A 15 33.30 0.91 -50.30
C ALA A 15 33.52 2.38 -49.85
N PRO A 16 32.60 2.99 -49.09
CA PRO A 16 32.53 2.65 -47.67
C PRO A 16 31.12 2.43 -47.13
N GLN A 17 31.12 1.67 -46.04
CA GLN A 17 30.04 1.43 -45.09
C GLN A 17 29.49 2.74 -44.51
N SER A 18 28.17 2.82 -44.30
CA SER A 18 27.64 3.52 -43.13
C SER A 18 26.40 2.80 -42.62
N ALA A 19 26.51 2.31 -41.39
CA ALA A 19 25.47 1.63 -40.64
C ALA A 19 24.23 2.51 -40.46
N ALA A 20 23.05 1.93 -40.73
CA ALA A 20 21.78 2.50 -40.34
C ALA A 20 21.61 2.35 -38.81
N ALA A 21 22.03 3.38 -38.07
CA ALA A 21 21.60 3.55 -36.69
C ALA A 21 20.19 4.15 -36.71
N SER A 22 19.20 3.34 -36.34
CA SER A 22 17.82 3.77 -36.10
C SER A 22 17.81 4.80 -34.97
N SER A 23 17.60 6.07 -35.31
CA SER A 23 17.49 7.16 -34.35
C SER A 23 16.13 7.06 -33.67
N MET A 24 16.11 6.40 -32.50
CA MET A 24 15.08 6.62 -31.49
C MET A 24 15.12 8.10 -31.11
N ARG A 25 14.17 8.88 -31.63
CA ARG A 25 13.88 10.21 -31.10
C ARG A 25 13.44 10.03 -29.65
N VAL A 26 14.34 10.38 -28.74
CA VAL A 26 14.03 10.69 -27.35
C VAL A 26 12.94 11.75 -27.38
N MET A 27 11.71 11.38 -27.05
CA MET A 27 10.66 12.35 -26.79
C MET A 27 11.07 13.18 -25.58
N SER A 28 11.19 14.48 -25.84
CA SER A 28 11.47 15.51 -24.85
C SER A 28 10.50 15.41 -23.67
N ALA A 29 11.07 15.33 -22.47
CA ALA A 29 10.37 15.46 -21.21
C ALA A 29 9.89 16.90 -21.02
N ASN A 30 8.70 17.23 -21.51
CA ASN A 30 7.78 18.23 -20.94
C ASN A 30 6.56 18.43 -21.85
N ALA A 31 5.51 17.64 -21.62
CA ALA A 31 4.13 18.06 -21.85
C ALA A 31 3.19 17.07 -21.13
N ASN A 32 2.48 17.56 -20.12
CA ASN A 32 1.50 16.90 -19.26
C ASN A 32 2.06 16.05 -18.11
N ASN A 33 2.21 16.69 -16.95
CA ASN A 33 2.22 16.02 -15.66
C ASN A 33 0.76 15.97 -15.13
N PRO A 34 -0.02 14.88 -15.35
CA PRO A 34 -1.41 14.77 -14.91
C PRO A 34 -1.55 14.56 -13.39
N SER A 35 -0.53 14.89 -12.59
CA SER A 35 -0.57 14.82 -11.12
C SER A 35 -1.00 16.13 -10.45
N SER A 36 -1.22 17.21 -11.20
CA SER A 36 -1.69 18.48 -10.65
C SER A 36 -3.18 18.43 -10.33
N LEU A 37 -3.55 18.58 -9.05
CA LEU A 37 -4.93 18.83 -8.61
C LEU A 37 -5.39 20.11 -9.31
N THR A 38 -6.25 19.99 -10.34
CA THR A 38 -6.69 21.15 -11.14
C THR A 38 -8.21 21.07 -11.36
N PRO A 39 -8.98 22.08 -10.90
CA PRO A 39 -8.54 23.23 -10.10
C PRO A 39 -8.13 22.82 -8.67
N LYS A 40 -7.03 23.38 -8.16
CA LYS A 40 -6.58 23.19 -6.78
C LYS A 40 -7.49 24.01 -5.85
N PRO A 41 -8.20 23.40 -4.88
CA PRO A 41 -9.02 24.16 -3.93
C PRO A 41 -8.15 25.08 -3.07
N SER A 42 -8.69 26.23 -2.67
CA SER A 42 -7.94 27.20 -1.86
C SER A 42 -7.65 26.64 -0.47
N LEU A 43 -6.57 27.12 0.15
CA LEU A 43 -6.22 26.72 1.51
C LEU A 43 -7.35 27.03 2.50
N ASP A 44 -7.98 28.20 2.36
CA ASP A 44 -9.09 28.62 3.23
C ASP A 44 -10.32 27.72 3.08
N ASP A 45 -10.66 27.32 1.85
CA ASP A 45 -11.77 26.39 1.60
C ASP A 45 -11.49 25.03 2.25
N ILE A 46 -10.28 24.48 2.09
CA ILE A 46 -9.87 23.22 2.75
C ILE A 46 -10.00 23.33 4.28
N LEU A 47 -9.42 24.38 4.89
CA LEU A 47 -9.42 24.54 6.34
C LEU A 47 -10.83 24.80 6.89
N SER A 48 -11.69 25.49 6.16
CA SER A 48 -13.08 25.74 6.56
C SER A 48 -13.96 24.47 6.60
N ARG A 49 -13.55 23.44 5.87
CA ARG A 49 -14.21 22.12 5.73
C ARG A 49 -13.53 21.01 6.55
N ALA A 50 -12.51 21.37 7.33
CA ALA A 50 -11.66 20.41 8.01
C ALA A 50 -12.18 20.08 9.41
N HIS A 51 -12.27 18.78 9.70
CA HIS A 51 -12.63 18.22 11.00
C HIS A 51 -11.45 17.41 11.53
N VAL A 52 -10.91 17.77 12.70
CA VAL A 52 -9.79 17.04 13.30
C VAL A 52 -10.34 16.12 14.38
N VAL A 53 -10.11 14.82 14.23
CA VAL A 53 -10.61 13.78 15.12
C VAL A 53 -9.46 12.99 15.75
N ALA A 54 -9.70 12.44 16.93
CA ALA A 54 -8.76 11.64 17.70
C ALA A 54 -9.43 10.31 18.12
N LEU A 55 -9.14 9.23 17.39
CA LEU A 55 -9.80 7.95 17.59
C LEU A 55 -9.00 7.07 18.57
N PRO A 56 -9.61 6.58 19.67
CA PRO A 56 -8.96 5.64 20.58
C PRO A 56 -8.73 4.28 19.92
N MET A 57 -7.56 3.69 20.16
CA MET A 57 -7.20 2.38 19.62
C MET A 57 -7.52 1.25 20.59
N ALA A 58 -8.04 0.14 20.06
CA ALA A 58 -8.33 -1.06 20.84
C ALA A 58 -7.06 -1.82 21.24
N VAL A 59 -5.96 -1.62 20.50
CA VAL A 59 -4.63 -2.18 20.78
C VAL A 59 -3.57 -1.16 20.38
N LYS A 60 -2.42 -1.16 21.05
CA LYS A 60 -1.26 -0.38 20.61
C LYS A 60 -0.78 -0.91 19.25
N PHE A 61 -0.64 -0.04 18.26
CA PHE A 61 -0.17 -0.42 16.93
C PHE A 61 0.79 0.65 16.41
N ARG A 62 1.97 0.26 15.90
CA ARG A 62 3.04 1.20 15.49
C ARG A 62 3.35 2.30 16.51
N GLY A 63 3.32 1.96 17.80
CA GLY A 63 3.64 2.91 18.88
C GLY A 63 2.49 3.79 19.35
N VAL A 64 1.36 3.85 18.62
CA VAL A 64 0.23 4.72 18.95
C VAL A 64 -0.90 3.98 19.67
N THR A 65 -1.60 4.69 20.56
CA THR A 65 -2.82 4.26 21.26
C THR A 65 -4.02 5.15 20.94
N THR A 66 -3.78 6.26 20.26
CA THR A 66 -4.78 7.19 19.75
C THR A 66 -4.32 7.61 18.36
N ARG A 67 -5.25 7.58 17.41
CA ARG A 67 -4.99 7.92 16.01
C ARG A 67 -5.70 9.21 15.66
N GLU A 68 -4.92 10.25 15.41
CA GLU A 68 -5.45 11.52 14.91
C GLU A 68 -5.54 11.53 13.38
N ALA A 69 -6.58 12.18 12.87
CA ALA A 69 -6.81 12.42 11.44
C ALA A 69 -7.51 13.77 11.23
N LEU A 70 -7.20 14.43 10.11
CA LEU A 70 -7.97 15.56 9.61
C LEU A 70 -8.83 15.08 8.43
N LEU A 71 -10.14 15.22 8.56
CA LEU A 71 -11.14 14.86 7.55
C LEU A 71 -11.60 16.12 6.82
N ILE A 72 -11.80 16.03 5.50
CA ILE A 72 -12.21 17.16 4.66
C ILE A 72 -13.57 16.83 4.04
N ASP A 73 -14.59 17.64 4.33
CA ASP A 73 -15.93 17.57 3.72
C ASP A 73 -15.98 18.39 2.43
N GLY A 74 -15.59 17.76 1.33
CA GLY A 74 -15.50 18.39 0.02
C GLY A 74 -16.75 18.14 -0.85
N PRO A 75 -16.86 18.84 -1.99
CA PRO A 75 -18.03 18.76 -2.87
C PRO A 75 -18.25 17.40 -3.53
N ALA A 76 -17.23 16.53 -3.58
CA ALA A 76 -17.33 15.18 -4.14
C ALA A 76 -17.40 14.08 -3.06
N GLY A 77 -17.34 14.46 -1.77
CA GLY A 77 -17.38 13.55 -0.63
C GLY A 77 -16.28 13.84 0.38
N TRP A 78 -15.85 12.80 1.08
CA TRP A 78 -14.91 12.92 2.19
C TRP A 78 -13.50 12.46 1.84
N GLY A 79 -12.52 13.18 2.36
CA GLY A 79 -11.11 12.84 2.25
C GLY A 79 -10.43 12.81 3.61
N GLU A 80 -9.40 11.97 3.74
CA GLU A 80 -8.64 11.83 4.99
C GLU A 80 -7.18 12.24 4.81
N PHE A 81 -6.74 13.17 5.65
CA PHE A 81 -5.35 13.58 5.83
C PHE A 81 -4.87 13.11 7.21
N ALA A 82 -4.17 11.97 7.23
CA ALA A 82 -3.67 11.37 8.48
C ALA A 82 -2.22 10.87 8.38
N PRO A 83 -1.22 11.65 7.91
CA PRO A 83 0.18 11.26 8.04
C PRO A 83 0.55 10.98 9.51
N PHE A 84 1.54 10.11 9.73
CA PHE A 84 2.11 9.95 11.07
C PHE A 84 2.86 11.22 11.49
N LEU A 85 2.88 11.51 12.79
CA LEU A 85 3.36 12.80 13.32
C LEU A 85 4.86 13.04 13.07
N GLU A 86 5.63 11.97 12.91
CA GLU A 86 7.07 12.02 12.61
C GLU A 86 7.42 12.38 11.16
N TYR A 87 6.45 12.34 10.24
CA TYR A 87 6.71 12.75 8.86
C TYR A 87 6.93 14.26 8.79
N ASP A 88 7.60 14.75 7.75
CA ASP A 88 7.74 16.18 7.50
C ASP A 88 6.66 16.70 6.54
N ALA A 89 6.61 18.02 6.34
CA ALA A 89 5.59 18.64 5.49
C ALA A 89 5.65 18.18 4.02
N ARG A 90 6.83 17.84 3.51
CA ARG A 90 7.01 17.37 2.13
C ARG A 90 6.49 15.95 1.98
N GLU A 91 6.84 15.06 2.91
CA GLU A 91 6.34 13.68 2.93
C GLU A 91 4.81 13.65 3.18
N SER A 92 4.30 14.50 4.06
CA SER A 92 2.85 14.62 4.28
C SER A 92 2.08 15.23 3.12
N ALA A 93 2.73 15.95 2.20
CA ALA A 93 2.00 16.58 1.11
C ALA A 93 1.34 15.57 0.17
N THR A 94 1.87 14.34 0.04
CA THR A 94 1.18 13.28 -0.71
C THR A 94 -0.11 12.86 -0.01
N TRP A 95 -0.10 12.72 1.30
CA TRP A 95 -1.29 12.43 2.08
C TRP A 95 -2.36 13.52 1.92
N LEU A 96 -1.96 14.79 1.95
CA LEU A 96 -2.89 15.90 1.72
C LEU A 96 -3.43 15.89 0.29
N ARG A 97 -2.60 15.57 -0.70
CA ARG A 97 -3.04 15.40 -2.10
C ARG A 97 -4.10 14.31 -2.21
N SER A 98 -3.91 13.18 -1.52
CA SER A 98 -4.89 12.10 -1.47
C SER A 98 -6.21 12.54 -0.85
N ALA A 99 -6.15 13.26 0.29
CA ALA A 99 -7.34 13.77 0.96
C ALA A 99 -8.14 14.69 0.03
N ILE A 100 -7.46 15.63 -0.64
CA ILE A 100 -8.08 16.55 -1.59
C ILE A 100 -8.64 15.80 -2.80
N GLU A 101 -7.93 14.81 -3.34
CA GLU A 101 -8.42 13.98 -4.44
C GLU A 101 -9.78 13.34 -4.08
N CYS A 102 -9.85 12.67 -2.94
CA CYS A 102 -11.08 12.01 -2.49
C CYS A 102 -12.21 13.02 -2.23
N ALA A 103 -11.91 14.14 -1.57
CA ALA A 103 -12.93 15.11 -1.16
C ALA A 103 -13.46 15.99 -2.31
N TYR A 104 -12.62 16.34 -3.29
CA TYR A 104 -12.98 17.31 -4.35
C TYR A 104 -13.18 16.68 -5.73
N PHE A 105 -12.58 15.51 -5.98
CA PHE A 105 -12.62 14.85 -7.31
C PHE A 105 -13.27 13.47 -7.27
N GLY A 106 -13.58 12.97 -6.07
CA GLY A 106 -14.27 11.71 -5.85
C GLY A 106 -13.38 10.47 -6.06
N LEU A 107 -13.97 9.34 -5.70
CA LEU A 107 -13.34 8.01 -5.75
C LEU A 107 -13.41 7.41 -7.16
N PRO A 108 -12.49 6.52 -7.54
CA PRO A 108 -12.52 5.86 -8.84
C PRO A 108 -13.74 4.94 -8.97
N THR A 109 -14.18 4.68 -10.20
CA THR A 109 -15.26 3.72 -10.47
C THR A 109 -14.78 2.30 -10.11
N PRO A 110 -15.47 1.59 -9.20
CA PRO A 110 -15.10 0.22 -8.86
C PRO A 110 -15.52 -0.75 -9.96
N LEU A 111 -14.76 -1.83 -10.13
CA LEU A 111 -15.06 -2.96 -11.03
C LEU A 111 -15.76 -4.12 -10.30
N ARG A 112 -16.03 -3.96 -9.00
CA ARG A 112 -16.58 -4.98 -8.09
C ARG A 112 -17.16 -4.32 -6.85
N ASP A 113 -18.16 -4.96 -6.26
CA ASP A 113 -18.91 -4.39 -5.11
C ASP A 113 -18.33 -4.76 -3.74
N SER A 114 -17.36 -5.68 -3.71
CA SER A 114 -16.66 -6.08 -2.47
C SER A 114 -15.20 -6.43 -2.74
N VAL A 115 -14.38 -6.26 -1.70
CA VAL A 115 -12.94 -6.52 -1.71
C VAL A 115 -12.63 -7.57 -0.66
N GLU A 116 -11.94 -8.64 -1.05
CA GLU A 116 -11.35 -9.58 -0.08
C GLU A 116 -10.27 -8.87 0.73
N VAL A 117 -10.22 -9.11 2.03
CA VAL A 117 -9.24 -8.46 2.92
C VAL A 117 -8.44 -9.49 3.70
N ASN A 118 -7.20 -9.13 4.06
CA ASN A 118 -6.43 -9.91 5.01
C ASN A 118 -6.67 -9.43 6.44
N ALA A 119 -6.66 -10.37 7.39
CA ALA A 119 -6.55 -10.08 8.80
C ALA A 119 -5.17 -9.46 9.11
N THR A 120 -5.11 -8.52 10.05
CA THR A 120 -3.84 -7.96 10.54
C THR A 120 -3.60 -8.46 11.96
N ILE A 121 -2.50 -9.17 12.14
CA ILE A 121 -2.05 -9.72 13.43
C ILE A 121 -0.89 -8.84 13.94
N PRO A 122 -1.10 -8.01 14.99
CA PRO A 122 -0.04 -7.18 15.57
C PRO A 122 1.03 -8.04 16.28
N SER A 123 2.09 -7.40 16.76
CA SER A 123 3.22 -8.01 17.49
C SER A 123 2.85 -8.49 18.91
N VAL A 124 1.72 -9.17 19.07
CA VAL A 124 1.18 -9.71 20.33
C VAL A 124 1.83 -11.03 20.71
N SER A 125 1.62 -11.49 21.94
CA SER A 125 2.10 -12.80 22.38
C SER A 125 1.32 -13.93 21.68
N PRO A 126 1.91 -15.14 21.53
CA PRO A 126 1.22 -16.29 20.93
C PRO A 126 -0.12 -16.63 21.61
N GLY A 127 -0.24 -16.42 22.93
CA GLY A 127 -1.48 -16.68 23.68
C GLY A 127 -2.64 -15.73 23.32
N GLU A 128 -2.34 -14.53 22.82
CA GLU A 128 -3.34 -13.53 22.43
C GLU A 128 -3.81 -13.71 20.98
N VAL A 129 -3.05 -14.42 20.16
CA VAL A 129 -3.30 -14.58 18.71
C VAL A 129 -4.70 -15.10 18.43
N ARG A 130 -5.17 -16.10 19.18
CA ARG A 130 -6.52 -16.67 18.98
C ARG A 130 -7.62 -15.62 19.14
N ASN A 131 -7.46 -14.68 20.07
CA ASN A 131 -8.43 -13.60 20.29
C ASN A 131 -8.38 -12.55 19.17
N VAL A 132 -7.21 -12.31 18.60
CA VAL A 132 -7.06 -11.42 17.43
C VAL A 132 -7.69 -12.08 16.20
N VAL A 133 -7.42 -13.35 15.94
CA VAL A 133 -7.96 -14.12 14.80
C VAL A 133 -9.49 -14.09 14.79
N LYS A 134 -10.14 -14.25 15.95
CA LYS A 134 -11.62 -14.19 16.08
C LYS A 134 -12.26 -12.89 15.58
N ARG A 135 -11.51 -11.79 15.51
CA ARG A 135 -12.00 -10.48 15.02
C ARG A 135 -12.11 -10.43 13.50
N TYR A 136 -11.65 -11.47 12.79
CA TYR A 136 -11.60 -11.52 11.33
C TYR A 136 -12.37 -12.73 10.77
N PRO A 137 -13.68 -12.86 11.03
CA PRO A 137 -14.47 -13.97 10.51
C PRO A 137 -14.41 -14.04 8.97
N GLY A 138 -14.17 -15.24 8.45
CA GLY A 138 -14.11 -15.52 7.01
C GLY A 138 -12.81 -15.09 6.32
N CYS A 139 -11.91 -14.35 6.98
CA CYS A 139 -10.60 -14.04 6.40
C CYS A 139 -9.80 -15.33 6.20
N ARG A 140 -9.24 -15.49 4.99
CA ARG A 140 -8.36 -16.62 4.62
C ARG A 140 -6.88 -16.24 4.69
N THR A 141 -6.59 -14.95 4.56
CA THR A 141 -5.24 -14.40 4.53
C THR A 141 -4.94 -13.62 5.80
N PHE A 142 -3.76 -13.83 6.39
CA PHE A 142 -3.35 -13.23 7.65
C PHE A 142 -1.96 -12.60 7.50
N LYS A 143 -1.88 -11.29 7.72
CA LYS A 143 -0.60 -10.55 7.75
C LYS A 143 -0.11 -10.42 9.18
N VAL A 144 1.03 -11.04 9.48
CA VAL A 144 1.63 -11.09 10.81
C VAL A 144 2.77 -10.08 10.92
N LYS A 145 2.69 -9.20 11.92
CA LYS A 145 3.81 -8.33 12.26
C LYS A 145 4.95 -9.13 12.88
N VAL A 146 6.15 -8.88 12.40
CA VAL A 146 7.40 -9.54 12.79
C VAL A 146 8.51 -8.50 12.92
N ALA A 147 9.69 -8.89 13.41
CA ALA A 147 10.83 -8.00 13.61
C ALA A 147 10.52 -6.79 14.53
N GLU A 148 9.60 -6.97 15.49
CA GLU A 148 9.25 -5.93 16.45
C GLU A 148 10.46 -5.64 17.35
N ARG A 149 10.72 -4.35 17.62
CA ARG A 149 11.86 -3.95 18.44
C ARG A 149 11.75 -4.56 19.84
N GLY A 150 12.78 -5.32 20.22
CA GLY A 150 12.84 -6.00 21.52
C GLY A 150 12.27 -7.41 21.53
N GLN A 151 11.86 -7.94 20.37
CA GLN A 151 11.48 -9.35 20.19
C GLN A 151 12.55 -10.08 19.36
N LEU A 152 12.55 -11.42 19.44
CA LEU A 152 13.44 -12.31 18.72
C LEU A 152 12.72 -13.01 17.57
N LEU A 153 13.48 -13.54 16.61
CA LEU A 153 12.90 -14.36 15.52
C LEU A 153 12.09 -15.57 16.06
N ALA A 154 12.49 -16.13 17.20
CA ALA A 154 11.74 -17.21 17.85
C ALA A 154 10.33 -16.78 18.30
N ASP A 155 10.15 -15.52 18.69
CA ASP A 155 8.85 -14.96 19.04
C ASP A 155 7.96 -14.84 17.80
N ASP A 156 8.55 -14.40 16.69
CA ASP A 156 7.87 -14.29 15.39
C ASP A 156 7.43 -15.66 14.86
N ILE A 157 8.31 -16.67 14.93
CA ILE A 157 8.00 -18.07 14.57
C ILE A 157 6.84 -18.58 15.43
N SER A 158 6.90 -18.35 16.74
CA SER A 158 5.85 -18.78 17.67
C SER A 158 4.52 -18.10 17.37
N ARG A 159 4.53 -16.82 16.99
CA ARG A 159 3.32 -16.07 16.60
C ARG A 159 2.73 -16.59 15.30
N VAL A 160 3.55 -16.78 14.26
CA VAL A 160 3.10 -17.34 12.97
C VAL A 160 2.52 -18.74 13.15
N HIS A 161 3.20 -19.59 13.94
CA HIS A 161 2.68 -20.91 14.29
C HIS A 161 1.34 -20.83 15.02
N ALA A 162 1.20 -19.91 16.00
CA ALA A 162 -0.05 -19.71 16.71
C ALA A 162 -1.20 -19.24 15.81
N VAL A 163 -0.92 -18.42 14.77
CA VAL A 163 -1.94 -18.05 13.76
C VAL A 163 -2.41 -19.28 13.02
N ARG A 164 -1.49 -20.13 12.54
CA ARG A 164 -1.84 -21.37 11.83
C ARG A 164 -2.71 -22.29 12.67
N VAL A 165 -2.32 -22.54 13.91
CA VAL A 165 -3.10 -23.37 14.85
C VAL A 165 -4.47 -22.75 15.11
N ALA A 166 -4.52 -21.46 15.44
CA ALA A 166 -5.78 -20.79 15.75
C ALA A 166 -6.76 -20.81 14.58
N VAL A 167 -6.30 -20.57 13.35
CA VAL A 167 -7.15 -20.58 12.15
C VAL A 167 -7.65 -21.98 11.84
N ARG A 168 -6.80 -23.01 11.90
CA ARG A 168 -7.23 -24.40 11.72
C ARG A 168 -8.28 -24.80 12.75
N ASP A 169 -8.04 -24.49 14.02
CA ASP A 169 -8.97 -24.83 15.11
C ASP A 169 -10.32 -24.12 15.01
N LEU A 170 -10.32 -22.83 14.62
CA LEU A 170 -11.53 -22.01 14.61
C LEU A 170 -12.35 -22.15 13.33
N TYR A 171 -11.67 -22.35 12.20
CA TYR A 171 -12.29 -22.24 10.87
C TYR A 171 -12.06 -23.46 9.98
N GLY A 172 -11.23 -24.43 10.38
CA GLY A 172 -11.02 -25.67 9.64
C GLY A 172 -10.29 -25.49 8.30
N ILE A 173 -9.54 -24.40 8.12
CA ILE A 173 -8.79 -24.09 6.90
C ILE A 173 -7.30 -23.88 7.21
N GLU A 174 -6.43 -24.08 6.22
CA GLU A 174 -5.05 -23.61 6.28
C GLU A 174 -5.01 -22.12 5.88
N PRO A 175 -4.46 -21.22 6.73
CA PRO A 175 -4.35 -19.82 6.38
C PRO A 175 -3.26 -19.54 5.36
N VAL A 176 -3.50 -18.56 4.50
CA VAL A 176 -2.45 -17.89 3.73
C VAL A 176 -1.74 -16.89 4.64
N ILE A 177 -0.44 -17.04 4.82
CA ILE A 177 0.34 -16.18 5.73
C ILE A 177 1.21 -15.20 4.94
N ARG A 178 1.14 -13.93 5.33
CA ARG A 178 2.09 -12.88 4.98
C ARG A 178 2.80 -12.44 6.24
N VAL A 179 4.04 -11.99 6.13
CA VAL A 179 4.72 -11.31 7.24
C VAL A 179 5.14 -9.92 6.82
N ASP A 180 5.19 -8.99 7.78
CA ASP A 180 5.55 -7.59 7.55
C ASP A 180 6.52 -7.14 8.65
N ALA A 181 7.78 -6.95 8.25
CA ALA A 181 8.88 -6.64 9.15
C ALA A 181 9.14 -5.13 9.27
N ASN A 182 8.50 -4.30 8.44
CA ASN A 182 8.71 -2.84 8.40
C ASN A 182 10.19 -2.40 8.41
N ARG A 183 11.04 -3.09 7.63
CA ARG A 183 12.50 -2.90 7.53
C ARG A 183 13.29 -3.37 8.77
N GLY A 184 12.70 -4.23 9.59
CA GLY A 184 13.22 -4.62 10.90
C GLY A 184 14.34 -5.66 10.88
N TRP A 185 14.61 -6.31 9.74
CA TRP A 185 15.67 -7.29 9.61
C TRP A 185 16.87 -6.74 8.84
N SER A 186 18.04 -7.30 9.13
CA SER A 186 19.17 -7.35 8.19
C SER A 186 18.89 -8.37 7.06
N VAL A 187 19.69 -8.33 5.99
CA VAL A 187 19.60 -9.31 4.88
C VAL A 187 19.74 -10.75 5.39
N ALA A 188 20.71 -11.01 6.28
CA ALA A 188 20.95 -12.35 6.82
C ALA A 188 19.77 -12.83 7.69
N GLU A 189 19.19 -11.95 8.51
CA GLU A 189 18.02 -12.27 9.32
C GLU A 189 16.78 -12.54 8.45
N ALA A 190 16.57 -11.75 7.39
CA ALA A 190 15.46 -11.95 6.47
C ALA A 190 15.53 -13.30 5.73
N ILE A 191 16.73 -13.68 5.25
CA ILE A 191 16.94 -14.99 4.60
C ILE A 191 16.68 -16.12 5.61
N ARG A 192 17.21 -15.99 6.83
CA ARG A 192 16.96 -16.96 7.90
C ARG A 192 15.47 -17.07 8.24
N ALA A 193 14.78 -15.94 8.38
CA ALA A 193 13.37 -15.86 8.69
C ALA A 193 12.51 -16.53 7.60
N ALA A 194 12.85 -16.35 6.32
CA ALA A 194 12.16 -17.03 5.22
C ALA A 194 12.11 -18.55 5.45
N HIS A 195 13.24 -19.15 5.84
CA HIS A 195 13.32 -20.60 6.06
C HIS A 195 12.64 -21.08 7.33
N GLU A 196 12.65 -20.28 8.41
CA GLU A 196 12.16 -20.71 9.73
C GLU A 196 10.67 -20.41 9.98
N LEU A 197 10.06 -19.46 9.25
CA LEU A 197 8.64 -19.08 9.42
C LEU A 197 7.65 -20.03 8.71
N GLY A 198 8.15 -20.95 7.88
CA GLY A 198 7.35 -21.84 7.04
C GLY A 198 6.85 -21.17 5.76
N GLU A 199 5.86 -21.77 5.09
CA GLU A 199 5.36 -21.29 3.80
C GLU A 199 4.66 -19.91 3.91
N LEU A 200 5.12 -18.94 3.13
CA LEU A 200 4.56 -17.58 3.10
C LEU A 200 4.08 -17.24 1.69
N GLU A 201 2.99 -16.48 1.59
CA GLU A 201 2.62 -15.83 0.33
C GLU A 201 3.66 -14.79 -0.07
N TYR A 202 4.15 -13.99 0.90
CA TYR A 202 5.32 -13.12 0.75
C TYR A 202 5.83 -12.57 2.10
N MET A 203 7.07 -12.07 2.10
CA MET A 203 7.63 -11.18 3.13
C MET A 203 7.54 -9.71 2.69
N GLU A 204 6.80 -8.88 3.42
CA GLU A 204 6.65 -7.43 3.19
C GLU A 204 7.76 -6.64 3.87
N GLN A 205 8.49 -5.89 3.03
CA GLN A 205 9.59 -5.00 3.39
C GLN A 205 10.50 -5.58 4.51
N PRO A 206 11.17 -6.72 4.28
CA PRO A 206 12.05 -7.33 5.27
C PRO A 206 13.19 -6.41 5.72
N VAL A 207 13.74 -5.64 4.77
CA VAL A 207 14.99 -4.86 4.90
C VAL A 207 14.80 -3.40 4.46
N ALA A 208 15.78 -2.55 4.73
CA ALA A 208 15.63 -1.09 4.63
C ALA A 208 15.67 -0.52 3.21
N SER A 209 16.53 -1.06 2.35
CA SER A 209 16.82 -0.50 1.02
C SER A 209 16.43 -1.43 -0.13
N VAL A 210 16.29 -0.86 -1.33
CA VAL A 210 16.01 -1.63 -2.56
C VAL A 210 17.15 -2.60 -2.89
N ALA A 211 18.40 -2.21 -2.68
CA ALA A 211 19.56 -3.07 -2.91
C ALA A 211 19.55 -4.29 -1.97
N GLU A 212 19.20 -4.10 -0.70
CA GLU A 212 19.04 -5.20 0.24
C GLU A 212 17.83 -6.07 -0.10
N LEU A 213 16.70 -5.48 -0.53
CA LEU A 213 15.53 -6.25 -1.00
C LEU A 213 15.92 -7.18 -2.15
N ARG A 214 16.74 -6.68 -3.08
CA ARG A 214 17.26 -7.48 -4.19
C ARG A 214 18.14 -8.64 -3.70
N GLN A 215 19.02 -8.40 -2.73
CA GLN A 215 19.85 -9.47 -2.14
C GLN A 215 18.99 -10.54 -1.47
N VAL A 216 17.96 -10.14 -0.70
CA VAL A 216 17.04 -11.08 -0.07
C VAL A 216 16.30 -11.87 -1.13
N ARG A 217 15.69 -11.20 -2.12
CA ARG A 217 14.91 -11.84 -3.20
C ARG A 217 15.75 -12.84 -3.99
N ASP A 218 16.98 -12.51 -4.35
CA ASP A 218 17.87 -13.42 -5.08
C ASP A 218 18.27 -14.64 -4.23
N ALA A 219 18.45 -14.46 -2.92
CA ALA A 219 18.84 -15.53 -2.01
C ALA A 219 17.67 -16.50 -1.70
N VAL A 220 16.44 -15.99 -1.56
CA VAL A 220 15.27 -16.83 -1.28
C VAL A 220 14.66 -17.44 -2.55
N GLY A 221 14.81 -16.79 -3.72
CA GLY A 221 14.30 -17.29 -4.99
C GLY A 221 12.81 -17.63 -4.94
N ASP A 222 12.41 -18.73 -5.57
CA ASP A 222 11.01 -19.16 -5.66
C ASP A 222 10.45 -19.69 -4.32
N PHE A 223 11.29 -19.87 -3.30
CA PHE A 223 10.86 -20.38 -2.01
C PHE A 223 9.99 -19.37 -1.24
N CYS A 224 10.22 -18.07 -1.41
CA CYS A 224 9.40 -17.05 -0.77
C CYS A 224 9.43 -15.75 -1.56
N ARG A 225 8.25 -15.23 -1.92
CA ARG A 225 8.14 -13.95 -2.62
C ARG A 225 8.50 -12.79 -1.69
N VAL A 226 9.06 -11.73 -2.27
CA VAL A 226 9.39 -10.48 -1.53
C VAL A 226 8.47 -9.36 -1.98
N ALA A 227 7.86 -8.65 -1.02
CA ALA A 227 7.01 -7.49 -1.28
C ALA A 227 7.68 -6.19 -0.83
N ALA A 228 7.47 -5.11 -1.58
CA ALA A 228 7.95 -3.76 -1.24
C ALA A 228 6.79 -2.86 -0.79
N ASP A 229 6.95 -2.18 0.36
CA ASP A 229 6.04 -1.12 0.87
C ASP A 229 6.79 0.21 0.95
N GLU A 230 7.63 0.40 1.97
CA GLU A 230 8.42 1.62 2.18
C GLU A 230 9.29 1.97 0.95
N SER A 231 9.84 0.96 0.27
CA SER A 231 10.63 1.15 -0.94
C SER A 231 9.83 1.61 -2.16
N ILE A 232 8.49 1.66 -2.08
CA ILE A 232 7.62 2.28 -3.08
C ILE A 232 7.09 3.61 -2.53
N ARG A 233 6.42 3.60 -1.37
CA ARG A 233 5.66 4.76 -0.90
C ARG A 233 6.49 5.89 -0.30
N ARG A 234 7.75 5.62 0.11
CA ARG A 234 8.68 6.63 0.65
C ARG A 234 9.88 6.85 -0.27
N ALA A 235 9.89 6.27 -1.46
CA ALA A 235 10.98 6.41 -2.40
C ALA A 235 10.82 7.69 -3.23
N ASP A 236 11.95 8.37 -3.49
CA ASP A 236 11.99 9.44 -4.49
C ASP A 236 11.66 8.90 -5.89
N ASP A 237 12.07 7.65 -6.15
CA ASP A 237 11.78 6.92 -7.38
C ASP A 237 11.12 5.56 -7.06
N PRO A 238 9.78 5.46 -7.12
CA PRO A 238 9.06 4.21 -6.86
C PRO A 238 9.33 3.12 -7.92
N TYR A 239 9.82 3.48 -9.11
CA TYR A 239 10.12 2.52 -10.18
C TYR A 239 11.47 1.81 -9.98
N LEU A 240 12.31 2.28 -9.05
CA LEU A 240 13.60 1.67 -8.76
C LEU A 240 13.45 0.20 -8.36
N VAL A 241 12.43 -0.15 -7.57
CA VAL A 241 12.15 -1.54 -7.15
C VAL A 241 11.98 -2.47 -8.36
N VAL A 242 11.32 -1.99 -9.40
CA VAL A 242 11.04 -2.77 -10.62
C VAL A 242 12.26 -2.85 -11.51
N ARG A 243 12.97 -1.72 -11.71
CA ARG A 243 14.20 -1.68 -12.52
C ARG A 243 15.27 -2.60 -11.95
N GLU A 244 15.40 -2.63 -10.63
CA GLU A 244 16.34 -3.51 -9.92
C GLU A 244 15.80 -4.94 -9.73
N LYS A 245 14.55 -5.22 -10.12
CA LYS A 245 13.85 -6.50 -9.89
C LYS A 245 13.96 -6.95 -8.42
N ALA A 246 13.75 -6.01 -7.50
CA ALA A 246 13.97 -6.19 -6.07
C ALA A 246 12.75 -6.74 -5.32
N ALA A 247 11.58 -6.81 -5.96
CA ALA A 247 10.36 -7.34 -5.35
C ALA A 247 9.48 -8.04 -6.40
N ASP A 248 8.61 -8.93 -5.92
CA ASP A 248 7.58 -9.65 -6.69
C ASP A 248 6.19 -9.04 -6.51
N VAL A 249 5.99 -8.30 -5.41
CA VAL A 249 4.71 -7.72 -5.02
C VAL A 249 4.91 -6.26 -4.60
N GLY A 250 4.06 -5.37 -5.09
CA GLY A 250 3.95 -3.99 -4.64
C GLY A 250 2.83 -3.84 -3.62
N VAL A 251 3.16 -3.48 -2.37
CA VAL A 251 2.17 -3.08 -1.36
C VAL A 251 1.93 -1.58 -1.50
N MET A 252 0.72 -1.23 -1.91
CA MET A 252 0.37 0.14 -2.27
C MET A 252 -0.63 0.73 -1.27
N LYS A 253 -0.35 1.94 -0.79
CA LYS A 253 -1.18 2.66 0.18
C LYS A 253 -1.66 3.97 -0.42
N VAL A 254 -2.97 4.17 -0.45
CA VAL A 254 -3.62 5.29 -1.15
C VAL A 254 -3.07 6.64 -0.68
N ALA A 255 -3.10 6.89 0.63
CA ALA A 255 -2.72 8.19 1.17
C ALA A 255 -1.21 8.51 0.97
N PRO A 256 -0.26 7.62 1.34
CA PRO A 256 1.16 7.82 1.02
C PRO A 256 1.48 8.04 -0.46
N LEU A 257 0.75 7.37 -1.36
CA LEU A 257 0.99 7.46 -2.81
C LEU A 257 0.30 8.66 -3.47
N GLY A 258 -0.39 9.51 -2.72
CA GLY A 258 -0.97 10.73 -3.25
C GLY A 258 -2.36 10.58 -3.85
N GLY A 259 -3.04 9.47 -3.58
CA GLY A 259 -4.46 9.26 -3.88
C GLY A 259 -4.77 8.15 -4.89
N PRO A 260 -6.06 7.79 -5.02
CA PRO A 260 -6.51 6.63 -5.77
C PRO A 260 -6.01 6.58 -7.22
N ARG A 261 -6.13 7.68 -7.98
CA ARG A 261 -5.76 7.67 -9.41
C ARG A 261 -4.25 7.53 -9.60
N ARG A 262 -3.42 8.11 -8.72
CA ARG A 262 -1.97 7.93 -8.79
C ARG A 262 -1.57 6.50 -8.48
N LEU A 263 -2.20 5.88 -7.47
CA LEU A 263 -1.98 4.47 -7.16
C LEU A 263 -2.33 3.57 -8.34
N LEU A 264 -3.51 3.75 -8.95
CA LEU A 264 -3.95 2.94 -10.10
C LEU A 264 -3.00 3.06 -11.31
N ARG A 265 -2.47 4.26 -11.59
CA ARG A 265 -1.46 4.45 -12.64
C ARG A 265 -0.17 3.69 -12.31
N LEU A 266 0.36 3.85 -11.09
CA LEU A 266 1.56 3.14 -10.65
C LEU A 266 1.37 1.63 -10.71
N ALA A 267 0.21 1.11 -10.32
CA ALA A 267 -0.10 -0.31 -10.41
C ALA A 267 0.01 -0.85 -11.85
N GLY A 268 -0.44 -0.07 -12.84
CA GLY A 268 -0.31 -0.44 -14.26
C GLY A 268 1.12 -0.34 -14.80
N GLU A 269 1.98 0.47 -14.18
CA GLU A 269 3.34 0.73 -14.66
C GLU A 269 4.40 -0.17 -14.00
N LEU A 270 4.23 -0.56 -12.73
CA LEU A 270 5.24 -1.32 -11.99
C LEU A 270 5.39 -2.78 -12.47
N SER A 271 4.44 -3.34 -13.22
CA SER A 271 4.51 -4.74 -13.69
C SER A 271 4.77 -5.76 -12.56
N LEU A 272 4.32 -5.45 -11.34
CA LEU A 272 4.31 -6.33 -10.17
C LEU A 272 2.89 -6.77 -9.88
N ASP A 273 2.71 -7.88 -9.16
CA ASP A 273 1.43 -8.12 -8.49
C ASP A 273 1.23 -7.02 -7.43
N VAL A 274 0.00 -6.55 -7.26
CA VAL A 274 -0.31 -5.43 -6.36
C VAL A 274 -1.29 -5.86 -5.29
N THR A 275 -1.05 -5.39 -4.07
CA THR A 275 -2.06 -5.37 -3.00
C THR A 275 -2.23 -3.97 -2.47
N VAL A 276 -3.47 -3.60 -2.16
CA VAL A 276 -3.78 -2.31 -1.52
C VAL A 276 -3.84 -2.51 -0.02
N ALA A 277 -3.22 -1.62 0.74
CA ALA A 277 -3.24 -1.64 2.20
C ALA A 277 -3.56 -0.25 2.78
N SER A 278 -4.07 -0.24 4.00
CA SER A 278 -4.27 0.97 4.78
C SER A 278 -2.95 1.42 5.43
N ALA A 279 -2.93 2.68 5.87
CA ALA A 279 -1.87 3.25 6.69
C ALA A 279 -2.37 3.58 8.10
N LEU A 280 -3.21 2.69 8.65
CA LEU A 280 -3.99 2.92 9.87
C LEU A 280 -4.92 4.12 9.70
N ASP A 281 -5.84 3.99 8.74
CA ASP A 281 -6.79 5.01 8.34
C ASP A 281 -8.11 4.88 9.10
N THR A 282 -8.87 5.97 9.21
CA THR A 282 -10.27 5.94 9.68
C THR A 282 -11.17 5.29 8.64
N GLY A 283 -12.46 5.13 8.93
CA GLY A 283 -13.44 4.62 7.99
C GLY A 283 -13.51 5.37 6.65
N VAL A 284 -13.10 6.64 6.61
CA VAL A 284 -12.98 7.48 5.40
C VAL A 284 -11.81 7.02 4.53
N GLY A 285 -10.59 6.94 5.07
CA GLY A 285 -9.44 6.45 4.31
C GLY A 285 -9.55 4.97 3.91
N ILE A 286 -10.21 4.15 4.74
CA ILE A 286 -10.56 2.77 4.36
C ILE A 286 -11.51 2.73 3.16
N ALA A 287 -12.46 3.68 3.06
CA ALA A 287 -13.31 3.81 1.86
C ALA A 287 -12.45 4.02 0.61
N ALA A 288 -11.51 4.98 0.67
CA ALA A 288 -10.62 5.27 -0.44
C ALA A 288 -9.77 4.06 -0.85
N GLY A 289 -9.26 3.32 0.14
CA GLY A 289 -8.58 2.03 -0.06
C GLY A 289 -9.45 1.00 -0.79
N LEU A 290 -10.70 0.80 -0.32
CA LEU A 290 -11.63 -0.18 -0.89
C LEU A 290 -12.02 0.15 -2.33
N TYR A 291 -12.37 1.41 -2.61
CA TYR A 291 -12.66 1.86 -3.98
C TYR A 291 -11.45 1.68 -4.91
N THR A 292 -10.25 1.98 -4.40
CA THR A 292 -9.02 1.80 -5.18
C THR A 292 -8.74 0.33 -5.47
N ALA A 293 -8.83 -0.55 -4.47
CA ALA A 293 -8.67 -1.99 -4.64
C ALA A 293 -9.74 -2.59 -5.58
N ALA A 294 -10.97 -2.08 -5.50
CA ALA A 294 -12.06 -2.48 -6.37
C ALA A 294 -11.91 -1.97 -7.80
N ALA A 295 -11.15 -0.90 -8.03
CA ALA A 295 -10.87 -0.36 -9.37
C ALA A 295 -9.65 -1.01 -10.05
N LEU A 296 -8.87 -1.85 -9.34
CA LEU A 296 -7.73 -2.54 -9.94
C LEU A 296 -8.19 -3.52 -11.04
N PRO A 297 -7.62 -3.43 -12.26
CA PRO A 297 -7.91 -4.37 -13.34
C PRO A 297 -7.25 -5.72 -13.08
N ALA A 298 -7.76 -6.76 -13.72
CA ALA A 298 -7.09 -8.06 -13.78
C ALA A 298 -5.84 -7.96 -14.66
N THR A 299 -4.76 -8.66 -14.27
CA THR A 299 -3.55 -8.82 -15.08
C THR A 299 -3.33 -10.29 -15.41
N ALA A 300 -2.38 -10.60 -16.31
CA ALA A 300 -2.04 -11.97 -16.65
C ALA A 300 -1.47 -12.76 -15.45
N THR A 301 -0.73 -12.08 -14.56
CA THR A 301 -0.13 -12.69 -13.37
C THR A 301 -1.06 -12.64 -12.16
N GLN A 302 -2.01 -11.69 -12.15
CA GLN A 302 -2.96 -11.47 -11.07
C GLN A 302 -4.38 -11.30 -11.65
N PRO A 303 -5.06 -12.42 -11.99
CA PRO A 303 -6.40 -12.37 -12.58
C PRO A 303 -7.46 -11.84 -11.61
N MET A 304 -7.20 -11.90 -10.30
CA MET A 304 -8.03 -11.36 -9.24
C MET A 304 -7.18 -10.54 -8.28
N PRO A 305 -7.67 -9.40 -7.75
CA PRO A 305 -6.94 -8.64 -6.73
C PRO A 305 -6.61 -9.53 -5.52
N ALA A 306 -5.39 -9.38 -5.00
CA ALA A 306 -5.00 -10.04 -3.76
C ALA A 306 -5.86 -9.53 -2.59
N ALA A 307 -6.01 -10.35 -1.55
CA ALA A 307 -6.64 -9.92 -0.31
C ALA A 307 -5.98 -8.60 0.16
N ALA A 308 -6.76 -7.56 0.38
CA ALA A 308 -6.27 -6.21 0.68
C ALA A 308 -6.03 -6.02 2.18
N GLY A 309 -5.00 -5.25 2.53
CA GLY A 309 -4.67 -4.89 3.92
C GLY A 309 -5.58 -3.80 4.47
N LEU A 310 -6.90 -3.94 4.32
CA LEU A 310 -7.91 -2.91 4.61
C LEU A 310 -8.84 -3.26 5.79
N ALA A 311 -8.66 -4.42 6.43
CA ALA A 311 -9.45 -4.83 7.60
C ALA A 311 -9.00 -4.16 8.91
N THR A 312 -8.39 -2.97 8.87
CA THR A 312 -7.75 -2.35 10.05
C THR A 312 -8.71 -1.55 10.92
N SER A 313 -9.98 -1.36 10.53
CA SER A 313 -10.99 -0.68 11.37
C SER A 313 -11.19 -1.37 12.74
N SER A 314 -10.96 -2.68 12.82
CA SER A 314 -11.03 -3.45 14.08
C SER A 314 -9.91 -3.13 15.10
N LEU A 315 -8.92 -2.31 14.70
CA LEU A 315 -7.87 -1.80 15.58
C LEU A 315 -8.30 -0.55 16.36
N PHE A 316 -9.44 0.05 16.01
CA PHE A 316 -10.02 1.19 16.69
C PHE A 316 -11.12 0.74 17.64
N VAL A 317 -11.31 1.45 18.75
CA VAL A 317 -12.48 1.26 19.63
C VAL A 317 -13.71 1.92 18.99
N GLU A 318 -13.47 3.05 18.32
CA GLU A 318 -14.49 3.95 17.82
C GLU A 318 -14.06 4.52 16.46
N ASP A 319 -15.03 4.79 15.59
CA ASP A 319 -14.82 5.40 14.28
C ASP A 319 -15.83 6.55 14.06
N VAL A 320 -15.60 7.35 13.03
CA VAL A 320 -16.45 8.46 12.60
C VAL A 320 -17.60 8.00 11.69
N ILE A 321 -17.63 6.73 11.31
CA ILE A 321 -18.67 6.10 10.49
C ILE A 321 -19.28 4.92 11.24
N GLU A 322 -20.44 4.46 10.76
CA GLU A 322 -21.00 3.18 11.16
C GLU A 322 -20.05 2.00 10.85
N PRO A 323 -19.95 1.00 11.75
CA PRO A 323 -19.08 -0.16 11.53
C PRO A 323 -19.38 -0.88 10.21
N ARG A 324 -18.33 -1.09 9.41
CA ARG A 324 -18.45 -1.89 8.18
C ARG A 324 -18.47 -3.38 8.53
N PRO A 325 -19.50 -4.13 8.10
CA PRO A 325 -19.53 -5.55 8.36
C PRO A 325 -18.46 -6.25 7.52
N LEU A 326 -17.60 -7.03 8.19
CA LEU A 326 -16.73 -8.00 7.54
C LEU A 326 -17.55 -9.27 7.29
N VAL A 327 -17.87 -9.54 6.03
CA VAL A 327 -18.70 -10.67 5.62
C VAL A 327 -17.85 -11.62 4.81
N ASP A 328 -17.65 -12.83 5.34
CA ASP A 328 -16.85 -13.89 4.69
C ASP A 328 -15.46 -13.41 4.23
N GLY A 329 -14.76 -12.67 5.09
CA GLY A 329 -13.43 -12.13 4.76
C GLY A 329 -13.44 -10.99 3.73
N ARG A 330 -14.60 -10.39 3.44
CA ARG A 330 -14.76 -9.32 2.46
C ARG A 330 -15.38 -8.07 3.10
N LEU A 331 -14.93 -6.91 2.62
CA LEU A 331 -15.54 -5.62 2.95
C LEU A 331 -16.31 -5.08 1.73
N PRO A 332 -17.51 -4.48 1.96
CA PRO A 332 -18.28 -3.86 0.89
C PRO A 332 -17.62 -2.56 0.41
N VAL A 333 -17.67 -2.31 -0.89
CA VAL A 333 -17.23 -1.05 -1.52
C VAL A 333 -18.33 -0.02 -1.34
N ALA A 334 -18.33 0.62 -0.17
CA ALA A 334 -19.29 1.67 0.19
C ALA A 334 -18.57 2.97 0.52
N ASN A 335 -19.14 4.10 0.11
CA ASN A 335 -18.60 5.43 0.42
C ASN A 335 -19.43 6.02 1.57
N PRO A 336 -18.95 5.94 2.82
CA PRO A 336 -19.71 6.38 3.98
C PRO A 336 -19.62 7.90 4.10
N VAL A 337 -20.67 8.47 4.69
CA VAL A 337 -20.65 9.84 5.18
C VAL A 337 -20.39 9.76 6.69
N PRO A 338 -19.32 10.41 7.21
CA PRO A 338 -19.12 10.54 8.65
C PRO A 338 -20.35 11.07 9.38
N ASP A 339 -20.67 10.49 10.53
CA ASP A 339 -21.77 10.94 11.37
C ASP A 339 -21.38 12.23 12.09
N PRO A 340 -22.14 13.34 11.94
CA PRO A 340 -21.89 14.60 12.63
C PRO A 340 -21.76 14.48 14.15
N ALA A 341 -22.53 13.59 14.79
CA ALA A 341 -22.43 13.37 16.24
C ALA A 341 -21.07 12.74 16.60
N ARG A 342 -20.65 11.75 15.82
CA ARG A 342 -19.35 11.08 16.00
C ARG A 342 -18.17 11.99 15.73
N LEU A 343 -18.27 12.88 14.73
CA LEU A 343 -17.27 13.92 14.49
C LEU A 343 -17.12 14.88 15.69
N ALA A 344 -18.22 15.22 16.35
CA ALA A 344 -18.20 16.07 17.54
C ALA A 344 -17.66 15.34 18.78
N GLU A 345 -18.07 14.09 19.01
CA GLU A 345 -17.62 13.26 20.12
C GLU A 345 -16.12 12.92 20.04
N LEU A 346 -15.63 12.62 18.84
CA LEU A 346 -14.24 12.27 18.58
C LEU A 346 -13.37 13.50 18.24
N ALA A 347 -13.90 14.71 18.37
CA ALA A 347 -13.16 15.93 18.06
C ALA A 347 -11.86 16.00 18.87
N ALA A 348 -10.74 16.24 18.19
CA ALA A 348 -9.47 16.48 18.85
C ALA A 348 -9.51 17.80 19.64
N SER A 349 -8.62 17.94 20.63
CA SER A 349 -8.51 19.19 21.39
C SER A 349 -8.20 20.38 20.47
N HIS A 350 -8.53 21.60 20.90
CA HIS A 350 -8.24 22.81 20.13
C HIS A 350 -6.75 22.94 19.77
N GLU A 351 -5.84 22.60 20.69
CA GLU A 351 -4.40 22.59 20.44
C GLU A 351 -4.02 21.62 19.31
N ARG A 352 -4.56 20.39 19.33
CA ARG A 352 -4.31 19.40 18.28
C ARG A 352 -4.92 19.83 16.96
N ARG A 353 -6.12 20.40 16.96
CA ARG A 353 -6.75 20.97 15.76
C ARG A 353 -5.86 22.05 15.14
N ASP A 354 -5.37 22.99 15.93
CA ASP A 354 -4.54 24.08 15.45
C ASP A 354 -3.19 23.56 14.90
N TRP A 355 -2.61 22.52 15.53
CA TRP A 355 -1.45 21.81 15.00
C TRP A 355 -1.72 21.18 13.63
N TRP A 356 -2.85 20.49 13.46
CA TRP A 356 -3.23 19.86 12.19
C TRP A 356 -3.50 20.89 11.09
N PHE A 357 -4.13 22.01 11.43
CA PHE A 357 -4.36 23.11 10.50
C PHE A 357 -3.03 23.71 10.04
N GLU A 358 -2.11 23.95 10.97
CA GLU A 358 -0.77 24.41 10.63
C GLU A 358 -0.02 23.40 9.76
N ARG A 359 -0.18 22.10 10.03
CA ARG A 359 0.40 21.06 9.18
C ARG A 359 -0.15 21.10 7.75
N VAL A 360 -1.45 21.34 7.56
CA VAL A 360 -2.03 21.56 6.22
C VAL A 360 -1.40 22.78 5.56
N ARG A 361 -1.22 23.90 6.27
CA ARG A 361 -0.56 25.11 5.71
C ARG A 361 0.86 24.82 5.24
N GLN A 362 1.62 24.03 6.01
CA GLN A 362 2.99 23.64 5.66
C GLN A 362 3.05 22.69 4.46
N CYS A 363 2.06 21.80 4.30
CA CYS A 363 2.00 20.84 3.20
C CYS A 363 1.52 21.49 1.88
N TYR A 364 0.65 22.49 1.96
CA TYR A 364 -0.03 23.10 0.82
C TYR A 364 0.89 23.63 -0.31
N PRO A 365 2.07 24.23 -0.02
CA PRO A 365 3.04 24.63 -1.04
C PRO A 365 3.63 23.49 -1.87
N PHE A 366 3.55 22.24 -1.39
CA PHE A 366 4.06 21.05 -2.08
C PHE A 366 2.99 20.30 -2.91
N LEU A 367 1.76 20.81 -2.96
CA LEU A 367 0.63 20.25 -3.73
C LEU A 367 0.64 20.68 -5.20
#